data_AF-A0A931GP31-F1
#
_entry.id   AF-A0A931GP31-F1
#
_cell.length_a   1.000
_cell.length_b   1.000
_cell.length_c   1.000
_cell.angle_alpha   90.00
_cell.angle_beta   90.00
_cell.angle_gamma   90.00
#
_symmetry.space_group_name_H-M   'P 1'
#
loop_
_entity.id
_entity.type
_entity.pdbx_description
1 polymer ?
#
loop_
_entity_poly.entity_id
_entity_poly.type
_entity_poly.pdbx_seq_one_letter_code
_entity_poly.pdbx_strand_id
1 'polypeptide(L)'
;MSREIVALLRERPELAPLLHSLRGKGLAVAEHDNTTHLYDAAGRLLVHIAHPLRIDVPGEVERLLNTSVPLPVWWVGVRAAATLTEAGPLARRCAETLVSRHGGTLWSNR
;
A
#
# COMPACT_ATOMS: atom_id res chain seq x y z
N MET A 1 16.76 -2.08 5.07
CA MET A 1 16.01 -1.71 3.85
C MET A 1 14.53 -1.92 4.13
N SER A 2 13.72 -0.86 4.08
CA SER A 2 12.25 -1.00 4.15
C SER A 2 11.76 -1.64 2.86
N ARG A 3 11.05 -2.76 2.97
CA ARG A 3 10.48 -3.45 1.81
C ARG A 3 9.28 -2.65 1.29
N GLU A 4 9.32 -2.27 0.02
CA GLU A 4 8.20 -1.63 -0.67
C GLU A 4 7.42 -2.66 -1.47
N ILE A 5 6.10 -2.61 -1.32
CA ILE A 5 5.12 -3.35 -2.12
C ILE A 5 4.28 -2.30 -2.83
N VAL A 6 4.16 -2.41 -4.15
CA VAL A 6 3.30 -1.55 -4.95
C VAL A 6 2.04 -2.32 -5.29
N ALA A 7 0.88 -1.74 -4.98
CA ALA A 7 -0.41 -2.22 -5.43
C ALA A 7 -0.83 -1.41 -6.66
N LEU A 8 -0.96 -2.08 -7.80
CA LEU A 8 -1.44 -1.54 -9.06
C LEU A 8 -2.92 -1.92 -9.20
N LEU A 9 -3.83 -0.98 -9.00
CA LEU A 9 -5.26 -1.21 -8.85
C LEU A 9 -6.02 -0.74 -10.10
N ARG A 10 -7.07 -1.47 -10.48
CA ARG A 10 -7.90 -1.13 -11.65
C ARG A 10 -8.85 0.03 -11.36
N GLU A 11 -9.29 0.14 -10.11
CA GLU A 11 -10.23 1.15 -9.64
C GLU A 11 -9.58 2.11 -8.65
N ARG A 12 -10.17 3.31 -8.50
CA ARG A 12 -9.72 4.26 -7.49
C ARG A 12 -9.91 3.65 -6.11
N PRO A 13 -8.84 3.47 -5.31
CA PRO A 13 -9.00 2.88 -4.00
C PRO A 13 -9.68 3.84 -3.04
N GLU A 14 -10.55 3.28 -2.20
CA GLU A 14 -11.04 3.93 -1.00
C GLU A 14 -10.25 3.40 0.18
N LEU A 15 -9.42 4.24 0.80
CA LEU A 15 -8.59 3.80 1.93
C LEU A 15 -9.42 3.67 3.21
N ALA A 16 -10.45 4.48 3.42
CA ALA A 16 -11.21 4.51 4.68
C ALA A 16 -11.76 3.12 5.12
N PRO A 17 -12.36 2.28 4.26
CA PRO A 17 -12.78 0.92 4.66
C PRO A 17 -11.62 0.02 5.10
N LEU A 18 -10.46 0.11 4.44
CA LEU A 18 -9.25 -0.60 4.86
C LEU A 18 -8.82 -0.12 6.26
N LEU A 19 -8.72 1.19 6.46
CA LEU A 19 -8.32 1.79 7.74
C LEU A 19 -9.25 1.42 8.89
N HIS A 20 -10.57 1.43 8.65
CA HIS A 20 -11.56 1.02 9.63
C HIS A 20 -11.35 -0.45 10.05
N SER A 21 -11.10 -1.35 9.08
CA SER A 21 -10.82 -2.76 9.36
C SER A 21 -9.53 -2.99 10.16
N LEU A 22 -8.54 -2.12 10.00
CA LEU A 22 -7.26 -2.20 10.72
C LEU A 22 -7.39 -1.69 12.15
N ARG A 23 -8.17 -0.61 12.36
CA ARG A 23 -8.53 -0.12 13.71
C ARG A 23 -9.24 -1.20 14.54
N GLY A 24 -10.15 -1.97 13.92
CA GLY A 24 -10.81 -3.11 14.56
C GLY A 24 -9.86 -4.24 15.02
N LYS A 25 -8.60 -4.24 14.56
CA LYS A 25 -7.55 -5.20 14.95
C LYS A 25 -6.59 -4.64 16.02
N GLY A 26 -6.92 -3.50 16.63
CA GLY A 26 -6.10 -2.87 17.67
C GLY A 26 -4.91 -2.08 17.13
N LEU A 27 -4.89 -1.75 15.84
CA LEU A 27 -3.87 -0.88 15.25
C LEU A 27 -4.31 0.58 15.32
N ALA A 28 -3.41 1.46 15.75
CA ALA A 28 -3.64 2.90 15.66
C ALA A 28 -3.37 3.37 14.22
N VAL A 29 -4.21 4.26 13.72
CA VAL A 29 -4.14 4.77 12.34
C VAL A 29 -4.12 6.29 12.36
N ALA A 30 -3.09 6.88 11.77
CA ALA A 30 -2.95 8.33 11.60
C ALA A 30 -2.74 8.67 10.12
N GLU A 31 -3.26 9.82 9.70
CA GLU A 31 -2.97 10.40 8.39
C GLU A 31 -1.93 11.51 8.54
N HIS A 32 -0.97 11.57 7.63
CA HIS A 32 0.11 12.56 7.62
C HIS A 32 0.49 12.90 6.18
N ASP A 33 0.40 14.18 5.78
CA ASP A 33 0.81 14.66 4.45
C ASP A 33 0.32 13.77 3.28
N ASN A 34 -0.98 13.43 3.27
CA ASN A 34 -1.65 12.54 2.32
C ASN A 34 -1.23 11.06 2.37
N THR A 35 -0.49 10.65 3.39
CA THR A 35 -0.10 9.26 3.65
C THR A 35 -0.85 8.72 4.86
N THR A 36 -1.00 7.40 4.93
CA THR A 36 -1.58 6.74 6.09
C THR A 36 -0.54 5.89 6.80
N HIS A 37 -0.43 6.09 8.11
CA HIS A 37 0.47 5.37 8.99
C HIS A 37 -0.30 4.41 9.91
N LEU A 38 0.23 3.20 10.07
CA LEU A 38 -0.26 2.20 11.02
C LEU A 38 0.75 2.02 12.15
N TYR A 39 0.28 2.04 13.39
CA TYR A 39 1.09 1.88 14.58
C TYR A 39 0.58 0.72 15.43
N ASP A 40 1.49 0.08 16.17
CA ASP A 40 1.11 -0.88 17.20
C ASP A 40 0.65 -0.20 18.50
N ALA A 41 0.28 -1.02 19.49
CA ALA A 41 -0.16 -0.55 20.80
C ALA A 41 0.92 0.22 21.59
N ALA A 42 2.20 0.04 21.25
CA ALA A 42 3.32 0.77 21.85
C ALA A 42 3.63 2.08 21.09
N GLY A 43 2.84 2.43 20.06
CA GLY A 43 3.03 3.64 19.26
C GLY A 43 4.18 3.53 18.24
N ARG A 44 4.67 2.32 17.96
CA ARG A 44 5.75 2.10 16.98
C ARG A 44 5.14 2.00 15.58
N LEU A 45 5.73 2.70 14.61
CA LEU A 45 5.29 2.67 13.22
C LEU A 45 5.53 1.27 12.62
N LEU A 46 4.48 0.69 12.06
CA LEU A 46 4.53 -0.60 11.36
C LEU A 46 4.52 -0.41 9.84
N VAL A 47 3.58 0.38 9.32
CA VAL A 47 3.35 0.50 7.87
C VAL A 47 3.05 1.94 7.49
N HIS A 48 3.58 2.35 6.35
CA HIS A 48 3.24 3.58 5.65
C HIS A 48 2.58 3.23 4.31
N ILE A 49 1.39 3.78 4.06
CA ILE A 49 0.62 3.66 2.82
C ILE A 49 0.60 5.03 2.16
N ALA A 50 1.21 5.13 0.98
CA ALA A 50 1.24 6.36 0.21
C ALA A 50 -0.15 6.70 -0.35
N HIS A 51 -0.38 7.99 -0.65
CA HIS A 51 -1.58 8.41 -1.36
C HIS A 51 -1.73 7.66 -2.70
N PRO A 52 -2.95 7.25 -3.09
CA PRO A 52 -3.19 6.68 -4.40
C PRO A 52 -2.87 7.67 -5.53
N LEU A 53 -1.98 7.27 -6.44
CA LEU A 53 -1.63 8.05 -7.61
C LEU A 53 -2.23 7.42 -8.86
N ARG A 54 -2.96 8.20 -9.65
CA ARG A 54 -3.46 7.74 -10.95
C ARG A 54 -2.36 7.89 -12.00
N ILE A 55 -2.08 6.81 -12.72
CA ILE A 55 -1.14 6.79 -13.83
C ILE A 55 -1.94 6.64 -15.13
N ASP A 56 -1.82 7.65 -16.00
CA ASP A 56 -2.45 7.69 -17.32
C ASP A 56 -1.42 7.60 -18.47
N VAL A 57 -0.12 7.67 -18.16
CA VAL A 57 0.96 7.75 -19.15
C VAL A 57 1.40 6.34 -19.60
N PRO A 58 1.31 6.00 -20.90
CA PRO A 58 1.83 4.75 -21.46
C PRO A 58 3.31 4.53 -21.13
N GLY A 59 3.66 3.31 -20.72
CA GLY A 59 5.05 2.90 -20.45
C GLY A 59 5.61 3.34 -19.09
N GLU A 60 4.94 4.20 -18.33
CA GLU A 60 5.49 4.69 -17.06
C GLU A 60 5.64 3.58 -16.00
N VAL A 61 4.65 2.69 -15.92
CA VAL A 61 4.71 1.52 -15.03
C VAL A 61 5.79 0.54 -15.48
N GLU A 62 5.95 0.34 -16.79
CA GLU A 62 6.98 -0.54 -17.34
C GLU A 62 8.38 0.01 -17.06
N ARG A 63 8.59 1.31 -17.23
CA ARG A 63 9.85 1.98 -16.92
C ARG A 63 10.25 1.85 -15.45
N LEU A 64 9.29 1.93 -14.53
CA LEU A 64 9.55 1.91 -13.09
C LEU A 64 9.63 0.50 -12.49
N LEU A 65 8.77 -0.41 -12.94
CA LEU A 65 8.57 -1.72 -12.32
C LEU A 65 8.92 -2.89 -13.25
N ASN A 66 9.30 -2.61 -14.50
CA ASN A 66 9.53 -3.61 -15.55
C ASN A 66 8.31 -4.53 -15.74
N THR A 67 7.10 -3.94 -15.67
CA THR A 67 5.84 -4.65 -15.84
C THR A 67 4.84 -3.81 -16.64
N SER A 68 4.11 -4.46 -17.55
CA SER A 68 3.07 -3.82 -18.35
C SER A 68 1.70 -4.05 -17.72
N VAL A 69 0.90 -2.99 -17.59
CA VAL A 69 -0.47 -3.03 -17.07
C VAL A 69 -1.40 -2.18 -17.93
N PRO A 70 -2.70 -2.54 -18.02
CA PRO A 70 -3.68 -1.69 -18.67
C PRO A 70 -3.77 -0.31 -18.00
N LEU A 71 -3.98 0.73 -18.81
CA LEU A 71 -4.18 2.10 -18.34
C LEU A 71 -5.66 2.52 -18.45
N PRO A 72 -6.13 3.45 -17.61
CA PRO A 72 -5.43 4.02 -16.45
C PRO A 72 -5.25 2.99 -15.33
N VAL A 73 -4.23 3.16 -14.49
CA VAL A 73 -4.00 2.34 -13.29
C VAL A 73 -3.78 3.21 -12.07
N TRP A 74 -4.22 2.74 -10.91
CA TRP A 74 -3.97 3.39 -9.63
C TRP A 74 -2.78 2.75 -8.93
N TRP A 75 -1.78 3.55 -8.60
CA TRP A 75 -0.58 3.15 -7.90
C TRP A 75 -0.68 3.47 -6.42
N VAL A 76 -0.50 2.47 -5.56
CA VAL A 76 -0.40 2.66 -4.11
C VAL A 76 0.87 1.99 -3.59
N GLY A 77 1.79 2.80 -3.05
CA GLY A 77 2.99 2.30 -2.38
C GLY A 77 2.68 1.92 -0.93
N VAL A 78 3.07 0.71 -0.52
CA VAL A 78 2.93 0.20 0.85
C VAL A 78 4.31 -0.20 1.35
N ARG A 79 4.78 0.45 2.41
CA ARG A 79 6.13 0.29 2.95
C ARG A 79 6.09 -0.19 4.40
N ALA A 80 6.83 -1.25 4.68
CA ALA A 80 7.04 -1.73 6.04
C ALA A 80 8.15 -0.94 6.74
N ALA A 81 7.97 -0.63 8.02
CA ALA A 81 9.06 -0.18 8.87
C ALA A 81 10.15 -1.26 8.96
N ALA A 82 11.41 -0.88 8.74
CA ALA A 82 12.50 -1.84 8.57
C ALA A 82 12.93 -2.55 9.87
N THR A 83 12.58 -1.99 11.03
CA THR A 83 13.10 -2.42 12.34
C THR A 83 12.20 -3.43 13.06
N LEU A 84 11.01 -3.73 12.53
CA LEU A 84 10.00 -4.56 13.18
C LEU A 84 9.63 -5.75 12.29
N THR A 85 9.79 -6.96 12.82
CA THR A 85 9.56 -8.21 12.06
C THR A 85 8.11 -8.35 11.61
N GLU A 86 7.16 -7.84 12.40
CA GLU A 86 5.73 -7.84 12.14
C GLU A 86 5.30 -6.86 11.01
N ALA A 87 6.13 -5.85 10.69
CA ALA A 87 5.79 -4.80 9.73
C ALA A 87 5.69 -5.33 8.29
N GLY A 88 6.62 -6.22 7.89
CA GLY A 88 6.63 -6.81 6.55
C GLY A 88 5.35 -7.58 6.21
N PRO A 89 4.95 -8.57 7.02
CA PRO A 89 3.69 -9.28 6.83
C PRO A 89 2.45 -8.36 6.86
N LEU A 90 2.46 -7.31 7.70
CA LEU A 90 1.34 -6.37 7.74
C LEU A 90 1.25 -5.52 6.46
N ALA A 91 2.38 -4.99 5.98
CA ALA A 91 2.45 -4.26 4.71
C ALA A 91 1.91 -5.09 3.55
N ARG A 92 2.34 -6.37 3.47
CA ARG A 92 1.84 -7.31 2.46
C ARG A 92 0.34 -7.52 2.55
N ARG A 93 -0.20 -7.78 3.75
CA ARG A 93 -1.65 -7.94 3.94
C ARG A 93 -2.44 -6.69 3.55
N CYS A 94 -1.92 -5.50 3.81
CA CYS A 94 -2.56 -4.25 3.39
C CYS A 94 -2.63 -4.16 1.86
N ALA A 95 -1.51 -4.42 1.18
CA ALA A 95 -1.43 -4.40 -0.27
C ALA A 95 -2.35 -5.47 -0.90
N GLU A 96 -2.36 -6.70 -0.37
CA GLU A 96 -3.24 -7.79 -0.81
C GLU A 96 -4.72 -7.43 -0.61
N THR A 97 -5.06 -6.75 0.49
CA THR A 97 -6.43 -6.29 0.74
C THR A 97 -6.87 -5.22 -0.27
N LEU A 98 -5.97 -4.30 -0.65
CA LEU A 98 -6.26 -3.30 -1.68
C LEU A 98 -6.53 -3.97 -3.04
N VAL A 99 -5.67 -4.89 -3.47
CA VAL A 99 -5.85 -5.64 -4.72
C VAL A 99 -7.12 -6.49 -4.70
N SER A 100 -7.41 -7.15 -3.57
CA SER A 100 -8.63 -7.97 -3.45
C SER A 100 -9.90 -7.14 -3.56
N ARG A 101 -9.89 -5.88 -3.11
CA ARG A 101 -11.07 -5.00 -3.13
C ARG A 101 -11.24 -4.24 -4.44
N HIS A 102 -10.15 -3.78 -5.05
CA HIS A 102 -10.17 -2.87 -6.20
C HIS A 102 -9.66 -3.52 -7.49
N GLY A 103 -9.41 -4.83 -7.45
CA GLY A 103 -8.74 -5.58 -8.51
C GLY A 103 -7.30 -5.13 -8.73
N GLY A 104 -6.62 -5.81 -9.65
CA GLY A 104 -5.26 -5.45 -10.07
C GLY A 104 -4.20 -6.44 -9.62
N THR A 105 -2.97 -5.96 -9.42
CA THR A 105 -1.80 -6.80 -9.17
C THR A 105 -0.86 -6.18 -8.14
N LEU A 106 -0.08 -7.04 -7.50
CA LEU A 106 1.02 -6.62 -6.63
C LEU A 106 2.34 -6.72 -7.36
N TRP A 107 3.18 -5.73 -7.12
CA TRP A 107 4.59 -5.77 -7.42
C TRP A 107 5.38 -5.62 -6.13
N SER A 108 6.48 -6.35 -5.99
CA SER A 108 7.40 -6.17 -4.87
C SER A 108 8.81 -6.50 -5.33
N ASN A 109 9.78 -5.68 -4.97
CA ASN A 109 11.18 -6.06 -5.12
C ASN A 109 11.51 -7.20 -4.12
N ARG A 110 12.32 -8.17 -4.55
CA ARG A 110 12.63 -9.35 -3.74
C ARG A 110 13.53 -9.04 -2.56
#